data_AF-A0A3B8PX52-F1
#
_entry.id   AF-A0A3B8PX52-F1
#
_cell.length_a   1.000
_cell.length_b   1.000
_cell.length_c   1.000
_cell.angle_alpha   90.00
_cell.angle_beta   90.00
_cell.angle_gamma   90.00
#
_symmetry.space_group_name_H-M   'P 1'
#
loop_
_entity.id
_entity.type
_entity.pdbx_description
1 polymer ?
#
loop_
_entity_poly.entity_id
_entity_poly.type
_entity_poly.pdbx_seq_one_letter_code
_entity_poly.pdbx_strand_id
1 'polypeptide(L)'
;MSSELTLLLPFDQFLFSELRQIDEGQRLRALFVSHEVTITGTGLRRIEVALQRAQLSYIACVPTRFHPVVADEQPVIRQIVVTEAKDTDSAAVA
;
A
#
# COMPACT_ATOMS: atom_id res chain seq x y z
N MET A 1 -15.55 6.84 -17.89
CA MET A 1 -14.48 5.85 -18.17
C MET A 1 -13.32 6.20 -17.27
N SER A 2 -13.22 5.59 -16.09
CA SER A 2 -12.04 5.77 -15.23
C SER A 2 -10.91 4.99 -15.89
N SER A 3 -9.80 5.63 -16.27
CA SER A 3 -8.64 4.88 -16.76
C SER A 3 -8.20 3.93 -15.64
N GLU A 4 -8.04 2.64 -15.94
CA GLU A 4 -7.41 1.71 -15.01
C GLU A 4 -5.93 2.12 -14.87
N LEU A 5 -5.60 2.82 -13.79
CA LEU A 5 -4.22 3.19 -13.46
C LEU A 5 -3.50 1.95 -12.94
N THR A 6 -2.49 1.49 -13.65
CA THR A 6 -1.56 0.46 -13.19
C THR A 6 -0.21 1.12 -12.92
N LEU A 7 0.36 0.87 -11.74
CA LEU A 7 1.67 1.38 -11.36
C LEU A 7 2.61 0.21 -11.05
N LEU A 8 3.78 0.21 -11.68
CA LEU A 8 4.84 -0.75 -11.40
C LEU A 8 5.92 -0.06 -10.58
N LEU A 9 6.11 -0.51 -9.34
CA LEU A 9 7.13 0.03 -8.43
C LEU A 9 8.31 -0.94 -8.33
N PRO A 10 9.53 -0.51 -8.67
CA PRO A 10 10.71 -1.35 -8.58
C PRO A 10 11.05 -1.73 -7.12
N PHE A 11 11.28 -3.01 -6.85
CA PHE A 11 11.63 -3.49 -5.50
C PHE A 11 12.99 -2.99 -5.01
N ASP A 12 13.92 -2.70 -5.91
CA ASP A 12 15.21 -2.09 -5.58
C ASP A 12 15.08 -0.64 -5.06
N GLN A 13 13.92 0.00 -5.26
CA GLN A 13 13.58 1.30 -4.67
C GLN A 13 12.82 1.18 -3.35
N PHE A 14 12.49 -0.03 -2.87
CA PHE A 14 11.78 -0.21 -1.60
C PHE A 14 12.68 0.15 -0.43
N LEU A 15 12.22 1.05 0.44
CA LEU A 15 12.96 1.54 1.60
C LEU A 15 12.53 0.82 2.88
N PHE A 16 11.24 0.93 3.23
CA PHE A 16 10.67 0.26 4.38
C PHE A 16 9.15 0.19 4.30
N SER A 17 8.55 -0.60 5.20
CA SER A 17 7.11 -0.63 5.41
C SER A 17 6.74 -0.45 6.88
N GLU A 18 5.56 0.08 7.12
CA GLU A 18 4.98 0.26 8.44
C GLU A 18 3.52 -0.21 8.45
N LEU A 19 3.21 -1.19 9.29
CA LEU A 19 1.85 -1.68 9.53
C LEU A 19 1.32 -1.16 10.88
N ARG A 20 0.16 -0.50 10.85
CA ARG A 20 -0.56 -0.02 12.05
C ARG A 20 -2.00 -0.53 12.07
N GLN A 21 -2.55 -0.75 13.27
CA GLN A 21 -3.99 -0.87 13.45
C GLN A 21 -4.61 0.54 13.47
N ILE A 22 -5.79 0.67 12.87
CA ILE A 22 -6.60 1.88 12.83
C ILE A 22 -8.05 1.50 13.14
N ASP A 23 -8.92 2.48 13.39
CA ASP A 23 -10.32 2.22 13.77
C ASP A 23 -11.07 1.33 12.75
N GLU A 24 -10.77 1.48 11.46
CA GLU A 24 -11.38 0.72 10.36
C GLU A 24 -10.56 -0.49 9.89
N GLY A 25 -9.65 -1.00 10.74
CA GLY A 25 -8.84 -2.19 10.47
C GLY A 25 -7.34 -1.88 10.51
N GLN A 26 -6.69 -1.94 9.35
CA GLN A 26 -5.24 -1.87 9.22
C GLN A 26 -4.83 -0.85 8.16
N ARG A 27 -3.69 -0.20 8.40
CA ARG A 27 -3.00 0.65 7.44
C ARG A 27 -1.58 0.14 7.25
N LEU A 28 -1.23 -0.20 6.02
CA LEU A 28 0.13 -0.52 5.61
C LEU A 28 0.66 0.63 4.76
N ARG A 29 1.76 1.24 5.20
CA ARG A 29 2.54 2.19 4.41
C ARG A 29 3.75 1.46 3.85
N ALA A 30 3.96 1.52 2.55
CA ALA A 30 5.15 1.03 1.88
C ALA A 30 5.84 2.22 1.22
N LEU A 31 7.05 2.54 1.67
CA LEU A 31 7.82 3.65 1.17
C LEU A 31 8.82 3.16 0.14
N PHE A 32 8.77 3.77 -1.04
CA PHE A 32 9.74 3.65 -2.11
C PHE A 32 10.47 4.99 -2.24
N VAL A 33 11.63 4.99 -2.90
CA VAL A 33 12.39 6.22 -3.19
C VAL A 33 11.52 7.30 -3.85
N SER A 34 10.70 6.90 -4.82
CA SER A 34 9.90 7.82 -5.64
C SER A 34 8.44 7.97 -5.18
N HIS A 35 7.92 7.04 -4.38
CA HIS A 35 6.50 6.97 -4.06
C HIS A 35 6.26 6.47 -2.63
N GLU A 36 5.26 7.02 -1.97
CA GLU A 36 4.63 6.40 -0.82
C GLU A 36 3.33 5.71 -1.26
N VAL A 37 3.20 4.43 -0.94
CA VAL A 37 1.98 3.65 -1.15
C VAL A 37 1.31 3.38 0.18
N THR A 38 0.11 3.93 0.38
CA THR A 38 -0.73 3.68 1.55
C THR A 38 -1.87 2.75 1.18
N ILE A 39 -1.95 1.62 1.89
CA ILE A 39 -2.97 0.58 1.71
C ILE A 39 -3.81 0.52 2.99
N THR A 40 -5.14 0.59 2.87
CA THR A 40 -6.07 0.40 4.00
C THR A 40 -6.96 -0.81 3.78
N GLY A 41 -7.27 -1.52 4.87
CA GLY A 41 -8.00 -2.77 4.78
C GLY A 41 -7.84 -3.68 5.99
N THR A 42 -7.98 -4.98 5.79
CA THR A 42 -7.84 -6.02 6.83
C THR A 42 -6.85 -7.08 6.36
N GLY A 43 -6.17 -7.75 7.30
CA GLY A 43 -5.23 -8.83 6.98
C GLY A 43 -3.98 -8.39 6.20
N LEU A 44 -3.58 -7.12 6.28
CA LEU A 44 -2.49 -6.51 5.50
C LEU A 44 -1.10 -7.03 5.88
N ARG A 45 -0.95 -7.71 7.03
CA ARG A 45 0.32 -8.37 7.42
C ARG A 45 0.84 -9.33 6.35
N ARG A 46 -0.03 -9.99 5.60
CA ARG A 46 0.39 -10.88 4.51
C ARG A 46 1.07 -10.12 3.38
N ILE A 47 0.61 -8.89 3.09
CA ILE A 47 1.21 -8.02 2.07
C ILE A 47 2.58 -7.53 2.55
N GLU A 48 2.68 -7.10 3.81
CA GLU A 48 3.94 -6.69 4.42
C GLU A 48 5.01 -7.80 4.34
N VAL A 49 4.66 -9.04 4.68
CA VAL A 49 5.57 -10.19 4.57
C VAL A 49 5.96 -10.48 3.12
N ALA A 50 5.03 -10.35 2.17
CA ALA A 50 5.32 -10.55 0.75
C ALA A 50 6.24 -9.46 0.19
N LEU A 51 6.08 -8.21 0.63
CA LEU A 51 6.99 -7.11 0.28
C LEU A 51 8.41 -7.38 0.80
N GLN A 52 8.55 -7.74 2.08
CA GLN A 52 9.84 -8.06 2.69
C GLN A 52 10.58 -9.21 1.99
N ARG A 53 9.84 -10.16 1.40
CA ARG A 53 10.41 -11.30 0.67
C ARG A 53 10.62 -11.05 -0.82
N ALA A 54 10.28 -9.85 -1.32
CA ALA A 54 10.21 -9.56 -2.75
C ALA A 54 9.36 -10.56 -3.55
N GLN A 55 8.23 -10.99 -2.96
CA GLN A 55 7.30 -11.98 -3.52
C GLN A 55 5.94 -11.38 -3.90
N LEU A 56 5.76 -10.06 -3.76
CA LEU A 56 4.51 -9.40 -4.13
C LEU A 56 4.52 -9.05 -5.62
N SER A 57 3.68 -9.72 -6.41
CA SER A 57 3.55 -9.47 -7.85
C SER A 57 2.47 -8.44 -8.20
N TYR A 58 1.36 -8.43 -7.47
CA TYR A 58 0.20 -7.59 -7.76
C TYR A 58 -0.72 -7.44 -6.55
N ILE A 59 -1.31 -6.25 -6.38
CA ILE A 59 -2.39 -5.97 -5.43
C ILE A 59 -3.42 -5.05 -6.08
N ALA A 60 -4.68 -5.16 -5.64
CA ALA A 60 -5.76 -4.29 -6.07
C ALA A 60 -6.80 -4.15 -4.96
N CYS A 61 -7.56 -3.05 -4.99
CA CYS A 61 -8.74 -2.90 -4.16
C CYS A 61 -9.81 -3.91 -4.54
N VAL A 62 -10.50 -4.43 -3.53
CA VAL A 62 -11.74 -5.17 -3.75
C VAL A 62 -12.82 -4.17 -4.19
N PRO A 63 -13.54 -4.40 -5.30
CA PRO A 63 -14.58 -3.50 -5.76
C PRO A 63 -15.66 -3.27 -4.69
N THR A 64 -16.16 -2.04 -4.57
CA THR A 64 -17.02 -1.65 -3.45
C THR A 64 -18.30 -2.46 -3.33
N ARG A 65 -18.87 -2.89 -4.46
CA ARG A 65 -20.04 -3.78 -4.54
C ARG A 65 -19.85 -5.13 -3.84
N PHE A 66 -18.61 -5.56 -3.62
CA PHE A 66 -18.29 -6.83 -2.97
C PHE A 66 -17.96 -6.67 -1.48
N HIS A 67 -17.77 -5.44 -0.96
CA HIS A 67 -17.52 -5.26 0.48
C HIS A 67 -18.58 -5.91 1.39
N PRO A 68 -19.89 -5.85 1.11
CA PRO A 68 -20.91 -6.42 2.01
C PRO A 68 -20.87 -7.96 2.13
N VAL A 69 -20.25 -8.65 1.18
CA VAL A 69 -20.13 -10.12 1.15
C VAL A 69 -18.78 -10.63 1.64
N VAL A 70 -17.85 -9.73 1.97
CA VAL A 70 -16.60 -10.09 2.63
C VAL A 70 -16.91 -10.36 4.10
N ALA A 71 -16.72 -11.60 4.54
CA ALA A 71 -16.93 -11.96 5.93
C ALA A 71 -15.96 -11.21 6.86
N ASP A 72 -16.38 -10.98 8.09
CA ASP A 72 -15.49 -10.47 9.14
C ASP A 72 -14.22 -11.35 9.21
N GLU A 73 -13.07 -10.72 9.43
CA GLU A 73 -11.73 -11.32 9.46
C GLU A 73 -11.12 -11.73 8.10
N GLN A 74 -11.85 -11.69 6.98
CA GLN A 74 -11.24 -11.93 5.68
C GLN A 74 -10.28 -10.80 5.29
N PRO A 75 -9.10 -11.09 4.71
CA PRO A 75 -8.21 -10.07 4.18
C PRO A 75 -8.85 -9.31 3.03
N VAL A 76 -8.95 -7.99 3.15
CA VAL A 76 -9.55 -7.13 2.13
C VAL A 76 -8.71 -5.87 1.97
N ILE A 77 -8.41 -5.48 0.74
CA ILE A 77 -7.85 -4.15 0.43
C ILE A 77 -9.02 -3.25 0.05
N ARG A 78 -9.25 -2.19 0.84
CA ARG A 78 -10.34 -1.23 0.63
C ARG A 78 -9.89 -0.04 -0.21
N GLN A 79 -8.68 0.45 0.07
CA GLN A 79 -8.14 1.61 -0.61
C GLN A 79 -6.64 1.45 -0.82
N ILE A 80 -6.18 1.93 -1.98
CA ILE A 80 -4.76 2.14 -2.28
C ILE A 80 -4.64 3.60 -2.67
N VAL A 81 -3.76 4.32 -1.99
CA VAL A 81 -3.39 5.70 -2.31
C VAL A 81 -1.90 5.71 -2.61
N VAL A 82 -1.53 6.28 -3.74
CA VAL A 82 -0.13 6.50 -4.12
C VAL A 82 0.12 7.99 -4.15
N THR A 83 1.18 8.42 -3.47
CA THR A 83 1.67 9.80 -3.52
C THR A 83 3.12 9.79 -3.95
N GLU A 84 3.47 10.64 -4.90
CA GLU A 84 4.88 10.88 -5.26
C GLU A 84 5.62 11.45 -4.04
N ALA A 85 6.80 10.88 -3.76
CA ALA A 85 7.70 11.45 -2.79
C ALA A 85 8.16 12.81 -3.32
N LYS A 86 7.89 13.89 -2.58
CA LYS A 86 8.47 15.18 -2.91
C LYS A 86 9.98 15.05 -2.78
N ASP A 87 10.73 15.51 -3.79
CA ASP A 87 12.17 15.65 -3.68
C ASP A 87 12.46 16.36 -2.35
N THR A 88 13.12 15.64 -1.45
CA THR A 88 13.65 16.27 -0.25
C THR A 88 14.87 17.01 -0.73
N ASP A 89 14.64 18.22 -1.27
CA ASP A 89 15.71 19.13 -1.60
C ASP A 89 16.56 19.29 -0.33
N SER A 90 17.83 18.96 -0.47
CA SER A 90 18.82 18.97 0.61
C SER A 90 18.99 20.41 1.09
N ALA A 91 18.15 20.84 2.02
CA ALA A 91 18.25 22.10 2.72
C ALA A 91 18.40 21.84 4.22
N ALA A 92 19.50 21.17 4.58
CA ALA A 92 20.04 21.17 5.94
C ALA A 92 21.57 21.10 5.89
N VAL A 93 22.17 22.11 5.26
CA VAL A 93 23.51 22.59 5.64
C VAL A 93 23.35 24.07 5.95
N ALA A 94 23.26 24.39 7.24
CA ALA A 94 23.60 25.68 7.84
C ALA A 94 23.86 25.46 9.34
#